data_AF-A0A9W8JTA8-F1
#
_entry.id   AF-A0A9W8JTA8-F1
#
_cell.length_a   1.000
_cell.length_b   1.000
_cell.length_c   1.000
_cell.angle_alpha   90.00
_cell.angle_beta   90.00
_cell.angle_gamma   90.00
#
_symmetry.space_group_name_H-M   'P 1'
#
loop_
_entity.id
_entity.type
_entity.pdbx_description
1 polymer ?
#
loop_
_entity_poly.entity_id
_entity_poly.type
_entity_poly.pdbx_seq_one_letter_code
_entity_poly.pdbx_strand_id
1 'polypeptide(L)'
;MFSFQNPSALLTFALLLLAFQPSEARLLQDASQLRAQYDYIIVGDGTAGSVLSNRLSANPKTCVLVIEAGGSPDAIQAIATPFLGITLPGTSVNWNYTSTPQEGLNNRILRYARGHVLGGSSSISEQNLYLVYSSSDMD
;
A
#
# COMPACT_ATOMS: atom_id res chain seq x y z
N MET A 1 3.25 -0.33 -41.29
CA MET A 1 3.98 -1.61 -41.35
C MET A 1 5.45 -1.27 -41.16
N PHE A 2 5.98 -1.39 -39.94
CA PHE A 2 7.37 -1.02 -39.63
C PHE A 2 8.30 -2.09 -40.20
N SER A 3 9.06 -1.76 -41.26
CA SER A 3 10.08 -2.62 -41.82
C SER A 3 11.37 -2.49 -40.98
N PHE A 4 11.68 -3.52 -40.19
CA PHE A 4 12.95 -3.58 -39.46
C PHE A 4 14.08 -3.96 -40.44
N GLN A 5 14.69 -2.96 -41.07
CA GLN A 5 15.78 -3.17 -42.04
C GLN A 5 17.16 -3.44 -41.39
N ASN A 6 17.27 -3.45 -40.06
CA ASN A 6 18.57 -3.58 -39.39
C ASN A 6 18.61 -4.80 -38.42
N PRO A 7 19.29 -5.90 -38.77
CA PRO A 7 19.34 -7.11 -37.94
C PRO A 7 20.02 -6.89 -36.58
N SER A 8 20.92 -5.90 -36.47
CA SER A 8 21.55 -5.52 -35.20
C SER A 8 20.58 -4.87 -34.21
N ALA A 9 19.59 -4.11 -34.71
CA ALA A 9 18.55 -3.51 -33.88
C ALA A 9 17.59 -4.57 -33.31
N LEU A 10 17.26 -5.59 -34.12
CA LEU A 10 16.46 -6.74 -33.69
C LEU A 10 17.17 -7.54 -32.60
N LEU A 11 18.46 -7.82 -32.76
CA LEU A 11 19.25 -8.54 -31.77
C LEU A 11 19.38 -7.74 -30.46
N THR A 12 19.63 -6.42 -30.56
CA THR A 12 19.72 -5.54 -29.39
C THR A 12 18.38 -5.47 -28.64
N PHE A 13 17.27 -5.37 -29.37
CA PHE A 13 15.93 -5.36 -28.79
C PHE A 13 15.59 -6.70 -28.12
N ALA A 14 15.95 -7.83 -28.74
CA ALA A 14 15.77 -9.15 -28.15
C ALA A 14 16.61 -9.34 -26.87
N LEU A 15 17.86 -8.86 -26.86
CA LEU A 15 18.71 -8.88 -25.67
C LEU A 15 18.18 -7.99 -24.54
N LEU A 16 17.63 -6.82 -24.86
CA LEU A 16 16.98 -5.94 -23.88
C LEU A 16 15.73 -6.60 -23.26
N LEU A 17 14.93 -7.29 -24.07
CA LEU A 17 13.76 -8.05 -23.57
C LEU A 17 14.18 -9.20 -22.64
N LEU A 18 15.28 -9.91 -22.96
CA LEU A 18 15.81 -10.99 -22.12
C LEU A 18 16.45 -10.47 -20.82
N ALA A 19 17.01 -9.26 -20.84
CA ALA A 19 17.58 -8.61 -19.67
C ALA A 19 16.53 -8.00 -18.72
N PHE A 20 15.27 -7.88 -19.17
CA PHE A 20 14.19 -7.39 -18.34
C PHE A 20 13.80 -8.44 -17.29
N GLN A 21 13.98 -8.11 -16.02
CA GLN A 21 13.56 -8.95 -14.89
C GLN A 21 12.35 -8.27 -14.24
N PRO A 22 11.11 -8.68 -14.56
CA PRO A 22 9.94 -8.07 -13.97
C PRO A 22 9.90 -8.32 -12.46
N SER A 23 9.59 -7.29 -11.69
CA SER A 23 9.20 -7.42 -10.29
C SER A 23 7.73 -7.85 -10.24
N GLU A 24 7.44 -9.03 -9.68
CA GLU A 24 6.08 -9.49 -9.44
C GLU A 24 5.67 -9.23 -7.99
N ALA A 25 4.48 -8.66 -7.81
CA ALA A 25 3.80 -8.61 -6.52
C ALA A 25 2.77 -9.74 -6.46
N ARG A 26 2.74 -10.47 -5.33
CA ARG A 26 1.81 -11.58 -5.12
C ARG A 26 1.22 -11.51 -3.71
N LEU A 27 -0.11 -11.64 -3.62
CA LEU A 27 -0.80 -11.80 -2.34
C LEU A 27 -0.63 -13.25 -1.85
N LEU A 28 -0.11 -13.40 -0.64
CA LEU A 28 0.05 -14.68 0.04
C LEU A 28 -0.99 -14.76 1.16
N GLN A 29 -1.80 -15.82 1.18
CA GLN A 29 -2.87 -16.01 2.17
C GLN A 29 -2.54 -17.11 3.17
N ASP A 30 -1.52 -17.92 2.89
CA ASP A 30 -1.11 -19.03 3.75
C ASP A 30 0.41 -19.00 4.01
N ALA A 31 0.79 -19.34 5.24
CA ALA A 31 2.19 -19.31 5.67
C ALA A 31 3.08 -20.30 4.89
N SER A 32 2.53 -21.38 4.33
CA SER A 32 3.27 -22.33 3.48
C SER A 32 3.74 -21.71 2.15
N GLN A 33 3.16 -20.58 1.75
CA GLN A 33 3.54 -19.86 0.53
C GLN A 33 4.73 -18.91 0.77
N LEU A 34 5.14 -18.73 2.02
CA LEU A 34 6.27 -17.88 2.38
C LEU A 34 7.58 -18.49 1.89
N ARG A 35 8.50 -17.63 1.48
CA ARG A 35 9.89 -18.00 1.22
C ARG A 35 10.61 -18.21 2.55
N ALA A 36 11.68 -19.01 2.52
CA ALA A 36 12.54 -19.20 3.69
C ALA A 36 13.26 -17.92 4.13
N GLN A 37 13.46 -16.95 3.21
CA GLN A 37 14.18 -15.71 3.47
C GLN A 37 13.63 -14.55 2.64
N TYR A 38 13.69 -13.36 3.23
CA TYR A 38 13.41 -12.06 2.61
C TYR A 38 14.52 -11.08 2.99
N ASP A 39 14.80 -10.10 2.13
CA ASP A 39 15.78 -9.03 2.42
C ASP A 39 15.18 -8.00 3.37
N TYR A 40 13.88 -7.73 3.23
CA TYR A 40 13.13 -6.81 4.08
C TYR A 40 11.78 -7.41 4.45
N ILE A 41 11.38 -7.21 5.71
CA ILE A 41 10.04 -7.51 6.21
C ILE A 41 9.44 -6.20 6.71
N ILE A 42 8.35 -5.78 6.08
CA ILE A 42 7.58 -4.60 6.44
C ILE A 42 6.31 -5.06 7.14
N VAL A 43 6.08 -4.55 8.35
CA VAL A 43 4.86 -4.83 9.11
C VAL A 43 3.92 -3.66 8.95
N GLY A 44 2.80 -3.90 8.28
CA GLY A 44 1.80 -2.91 7.90
C GLY A 44 2.00 -2.37 6.49
N ASP A 45 1.01 -2.58 5.62
CA ASP A 45 0.90 -1.97 4.29
C ASP A 45 0.08 -0.67 4.36
N GLY A 46 0.39 0.18 5.34
CA GLY A 46 -0.17 1.53 5.39
C GLY A 46 0.52 2.47 4.40
N THR A 47 0.16 3.77 4.43
CA THR A 47 0.71 4.79 3.53
C THR A 47 2.25 4.76 3.42
N ALA A 48 2.96 4.65 4.53
CA ALA A 48 4.42 4.53 4.51
C ALA A 48 4.90 3.14 4.05
N GLY A 49 4.23 2.08 4.50
CA GLY A 49 4.57 0.69 4.16
C GLY A 49 4.50 0.41 2.67
N SER A 50 3.40 0.85 2.01
CA SER A 50 3.23 0.69 0.56
C SER A 50 4.26 1.49 -0.24
N VAL A 51 4.64 2.68 0.23
CA VAL A 51 5.69 3.48 -0.43
C VAL A 51 7.06 2.81 -0.28
N LEU A 52 7.40 2.34 0.92
CA LEU A 52 8.67 1.66 1.18
C LEU A 52 8.77 0.35 0.39
N SER A 53 7.72 -0.47 0.39
CA SER A 53 7.70 -1.75 -0.32
C SER A 53 7.91 -1.54 -1.81
N ASN A 54 7.20 -0.59 -2.42
CA ASN A 54 7.35 -0.23 -3.83
C ASN A 54 8.75 0.30 -4.17
N ARG A 55 9.37 1.09 -3.28
CA ARG A 55 10.73 1.61 -3.52
C ARG A 55 11.81 0.55 -3.37
N LEU A 56 11.70 -0.32 -2.38
CA LEU A 56 12.67 -1.39 -2.14
C LEU A 56 12.58 -2.49 -3.20
N SER A 57 11.36 -2.88 -3.61
CA SER A 57 11.13 -3.90 -4.63
C SER A 57 11.44 -3.44 -6.06
N ALA A 58 11.65 -2.14 -6.28
CA ALA A 58 12.10 -1.60 -7.57
C ALA A 58 13.48 -2.17 -7.99
N ASN A 59 14.29 -2.63 -7.03
CA ASN A 59 15.45 -3.45 -7.34
C ASN A 59 15.02 -4.92 -7.49
N PRO A 60 15.14 -5.53 -8.69
CA PRO A 60 14.72 -6.91 -8.93
C PRO A 60 15.54 -7.95 -8.13
N LYS A 61 16.67 -7.55 -7.55
CA LYS A 61 17.48 -8.39 -6.66
C LYS A 61 17.01 -8.37 -5.21
N THR A 62 15.98 -7.58 -4.88
CA THR A 62 15.49 -7.40 -3.52
C THR A 62 14.12 -8.07 -3.36
N CYS A 63 14.02 -8.95 -2.38
CA CYS A 63 12.78 -9.61 -2.00
C CYS A 63 12.20 -8.99 -0.73
N VAL A 64 11.02 -8.38 -0.87
CA VAL A 64 10.31 -7.70 0.23
C VAL A 64 9.07 -8.51 0.60
N LEU A 65 8.90 -8.81 1.89
CA LEU A 65 7.65 -9.29 2.45
C LEU A 65 6.93 -8.12 3.12
N VAL A 66 5.64 -7.96 2.81
CA VAL A 66 4.76 -7.04 3.54
C VAL A 66 3.71 -7.87 4.26
N ILE A 67 3.54 -7.63 5.56
CA ILE A 67 2.55 -8.28 6.41
C ILE A 67 1.50 -7.24 6.78
N GLU A 68 0.29 -7.37 6.23
CA GLU A 68 -0.85 -6.53 6.55
C GLU A 68 -1.92 -7.36 7.26
N ALA A 69 -2.46 -6.83 8.35
CA ALA A 69 -3.50 -7.52 9.13
C ALA A 69 -4.88 -7.42 8.46
N GLY A 70 -5.11 -6.32 7.73
CA GLY A 70 -6.32 -6.08 6.97
C GLY A 70 -6.45 -6.91 5.69
N GLY A 71 -7.65 -6.86 5.11
CA GLY A 71 -7.96 -7.51 3.84
C GLY A 71 -7.53 -6.70 2.60
N SER A 72 -7.82 -7.25 1.42
CA SER A 72 -7.69 -6.51 0.16
C SER A 72 -8.83 -5.49 -0.03
N PRO A 73 -8.55 -4.27 -0.54
CA PRO A 73 -9.57 -3.27 -0.85
C PRO A 73 -10.35 -3.58 -2.13
N ASP A 74 -9.89 -4.50 -2.99
CA ASP A 74 -10.40 -4.66 -4.36
C ASP A 74 -11.90 -4.97 -4.44
N ALA A 75 -12.42 -5.70 -3.45
CA ALA A 75 -13.84 -6.06 -3.37
C ALA A 75 -14.71 -5.00 -2.67
N ILE A 76 -14.13 -3.88 -2.22
CA ILE A 76 -14.78 -2.91 -1.33
C ILE A 76 -15.05 -1.62 -2.11
N GLN A 77 -16.23 -1.54 -2.73
CA GLN A 77 -16.62 -0.40 -3.57
C GLN A 77 -16.56 0.95 -2.82
N ALA A 78 -16.82 0.94 -1.51
CA ALA A 78 -16.77 2.14 -0.68
C ALA A 78 -15.34 2.73 -0.53
N ILE A 79 -14.29 1.93 -0.74
CA ILE A 79 -12.90 2.40 -0.81
C ILE A 79 -12.61 3.00 -2.19
N ALA A 80 -13.06 2.33 -3.26
CA ALA A 80 -12.80 2.77 -4.63
C ALA A 80 -13.57 4.05 -5.02
N THR A 81 -14.73 4.31 -4.39
CA THR A 81 -15.59 5.46 -4.67
C THR A 81 -15.50 6.48 -3.53
N PRO A 82 -14.80 7.62 -3.70
CA PRO A 82 -14.54 8.54 -2.58
C PRO A 82 -15.79 9.01 -1.82
N PHE A 83 -16.90 9.25 -2.53
CA PHE A 83 -18.16 9.65 -1.90
C PHE A 83 -18.72 8.60 -0.93
N LEU A 84 -18.50 7.31 -1.22
CA LEU A 84 -18.98 6.21 -0.38
C LEU A 84 -18.08 5.98 0.86
N GLY A 85 -16.93 6.64 0.95
CA GLY A 85 -16.00 6.50 2.08
C GLY A 85 -16.63 6.80 3.44
N ILE A 86 -17.65 7.67 3.49
CA ILE A 86 -18.42 7.99 4.70
C ILE A 86 -19.14 6.77 5.32
N THR A 87 -19.27 5.67 4.57
CA THR A 87 -19.89 4.42 5.03
C THR A 87 -18.89 3.43 5.64
N LEU A 88 -17.58 3.69 5.52
CA LEU A 88 -16.52 2.81 6.01
C LEU A 88 -16.36 2.78 7.55
N PRO A 89 -16.67 3.83 8.32
CA PRO A 89 -16.54 3.78 9.78
C PRO A 89 -17.34 2.63 10.42
N GLY A 90 -16.69 1.86 11.30
CA GLY A 90 -17.31 0.73 12.01
C GLY A 90 -17.41 -0.57 11.21
N THR A 91 -16.89 -0.61 9.98
CA THR A 91 -16.77 -1.84 9.19
C THR A 91 -15.44 -2.57 9.48
N SER A 92 -15.24 -3.73 8.86
CA SER A 92 -14.02 -4.56 9.03
C SER A 92 -12.74 -3.90 8.51
N VAL A 93 -12.84 -2.83 7.70
CA VAL A 93 -11.68 -2.08 7.20
C VAL A 93 -11.17 -1.03 8.19
N ASN A 94 -11.73 -0.98 9.39
CA ASN A 94 -11.31 -0.08 10.45
C ASN A 94 -10.86 -0.90 11.67
N TRP A 95 -9.76 -0.48 12.31
CA TRP A 95 -9.35 -1.05 13.60
C TRP A 95 -10.35 -0.78 14.73
N ASN A 96 -11.26 0.17 14.54
CA ASN A 96 -12.33 0.53 15.46
C ASN A 96 -11.81 0.96 16.84
N TYR A 97 -10.72 1.73 16.86
CA TYR A 97 -10.17 2.27 18.09
C TYR A 97 -11.08 3.33 18.69
N THR A 98 -11.05 3.39 20.02
CA THR A 98 -11.72 4.43 20.80
C THR A 98 -10.74 4.99 21.81
N SER A 99 -10.88 6.28 22.13
CA SER A 99 -10.11 6.90 23.21
C SER A 99 -10.59 6.38 24.57
N THR A 100 -9.76 6.52 25.59
CA THR A 100 -10.27 6.55 26.97
C THR A 100 -11.16 7.78 27.17
N PRO A 101 -11.98 7.85 28.24
CA PRO A 101 -12.72 9.06 28.58
C PRO A 101 -11.78 10.27 28.71
N GLN A 102 -12.10 11.36 28.02
CA GLN A 102 -11.28 12.57 28.01
C GLN A 102 -11.88 13.61 28.96
N GLU A 103 -11.19 13.91 30.06
CA GLU A 103 -11.67 14.87 31.08
C GLU A 103 -11.99 16.24 30.47
N GLY A 104 -11.09 16.75 29.62
CA GLY A 104 -11.27 18.01 28.89
C GLY A 104 -12.41 18.01 27.87
N LEU A 105 -13.09 16.88 27.65
CA LEU A 105 -14.23 16.74 26.75
C LEU A 105 -15.47 16.19 27.47
N ASN A 106 -15.64 16.50 28.76
CA ASN A 106 -16.74 15.99 29.60
C ASN A 106 -16.80 14.46 29.63
N ASN A 107 -15.64 13.81 29.73
CA ASN A 107 -15.49 12.35 29.76
C ASN A 107 -16.03 11.64 28.50
N ARG A 108 -16.16 12.34 27.38
CA ARG A 108 -16.55 11.70 26.11
C ARG A 108 -15.49 10.69 25.67
N ILE A 109 -15.97 9.60 25.08
CA ILE A 109 -15.18 8.62 24.36
C ILE A 109 -15.28 8.94 22.87
N LEU A 110 -14.14 9.16 22.23
CA LEU A 110 -14.08 9.51 20.81
C LEU A 110 -13.70 8.28 19.99
N ARG A 111 -14.31 8.16 18.80
CA ARG A 111 -13.88 7.19 17.79
C ARG A 111 -12.60 7.68 17.12
N TYR A 112 -11.66 6.78 16.89
CA TYR A 112 -10.40 7.08 16.22
C TYR A 112 -10.22 6.14 15.03
N ALA A 113 -10.59 6.62 13.85
CA ALA A 113 -10.56 5.82 12.64
C ALA A 113 -9.11 5.51 12.22
N ARG A 114 -8.80 4.22 12.04
CA ARG A 114 -7.53 3.75 11.49
C ARG A 114 -7.79 2.61 10.53
N GLY A 115 -7.18 2.67 9.34
CA GLY A 115 -7.37 1.66 8.30
C GLY A 115 -6.81 0.31 8.69
N HIS A 116 -7.61 -0.74 8.50
CA HIS A 116 -7.32 -2.15 8.67
C HIS A 116 -7.59 -2.87 7.34
N VAL A 117 -6.80 -2.52 6.33
CA VAL A 117 -6.93 -2.92 4.92
C VAL A 117 -5.60 -2.60 4.22
N LEU A 118 -5.25 -3.26 3.11
CA LEU A 118 -4.09 -2.84 2.29
C LEU A 118 -4.21 -1.37 1.88
N GLY A 119 -3.09 -0.65 1.89
CA GLY A 119 -3.01 0.81 1.82
C GLY A 119 -3.34 1.55 3.14
N GLY A 120 -3.82 0.84 4.17
CA GLY A 120 -4.07 1.35 5.52
C GLY A 120 -5.02 2.54 5.56
N SER A 121 -4.64 3.58 6.32
CA SER A 121 -5.53 4.74 6.55
C SER A 121 -5.73 5.60 5.30
N SER A 122 -4.83 5.56 4.32
CA SER A 122 -5.06 6.23 3.02
C SER A 122 -6.23 5.60 2.25
N SER A 123 -6.48 4.30 2.39
CA SER A 123 -7.58 3.60 1.73
C SER A 123 -8.95 3.93 2.33
N ILE A 124 -9.00 4.41 3.57
CA ILE A 124 -10.25 4.75 4.26
C ILE A 124 -10.37 6.25 4.57
N SER A 125 -9.52 7.07 3.95
CA SER A 125 -9.55 8.51 4.19
C SER A 125 -10.87 9.09 3.68
N GLU A 126 -11.63 9.70 4.59
CA GLU A 126 -12.83 10.47 4.24
C GLU A 126 -12.48 11.83 3.59
N GLN A 127 -11.22 12.24 3.73
CA GLN A 127 -10.73 13.55 3.37
C GLN A 127 -9.90 13.42 2.09
N ASN A 128 -10.45 13.91 0.97
CA ASN A 128 -9.72 14.11 -0.29
C ASN A 128 -8.83 15.35 -0.19
N LEU A 129 -8.00 15.41 0.85
CA LEU A 129 -7.20 16.58 1.19
C LEU A 129 -5.72 16.22 1.10
N TYR A 130 -4.99 16.99 0.30
CA TYR A 130 -3.54 16.94 0.25
C TYR A 130 -2.99 18.17 0.95
N LEU A 131 -2.30 17.97 2.07
CA LEU A 131 -1.61 19.00 2.81
C LEU A 131 -0.11 18.77 2.74
N VAL A 132 0.63 19.86 2.55
CA VAL A 132 2.08 19.89 2.69
C VAL A 132 2.38 20.81 3.87
N TYR A 133 3.25 20.35 4.76
CA TYR A 133 3.66 21.12 5.93
C TYR A 133 4.47 22.36 5.55
N SER A 134 4.44 23.37 6.40
CA SER A 134 5.32 24.53 6.27
C SER A 134 6.77 24.09 6.49
N SER A 135 7.74 24.81 5.91
CA SER A 135 9.16 24.56 6.18
C SER A 135 9.46 24.70 7.67
N SER A 136 8.81 25.64 8.35
CA SER A 136 8.94 25.86 9.80
C SER A 136 8.55 24.66 10.66
N ASP A 137 7.76 23.72 10.15
CA ASP A 137 7.38 22.50 10.88
C ASP A 137 8.42 21.37 10.72
N MET A 138 9.39 21.57 9.82
CA MET A 138 10.39 20.58 9.39
C MET A 138 11.82 20.97 9.74
N ASP A 139 12.05 22.24 10.06
CA ASP A 139 13.32 22.79 10.55
C ASP A 139 13.50 22.56 12.06
#